data_AF-A0A835XEQ7-F1
#
_entry.id   AF-A0A835XEQ7-F1
#
_cell.length_a   1.000
_cell.length_b   1.000
_cell.length_c   1.000
_cell.angle_alpha   90.00
_cell.angle_beta   90.00
_cell.angle_gamma   90.00
#
_symmetry.space_group_name_H-M   'P 1'
#
loop_
_entity.id
_entity.type
_entity.pdbx_description
1 polymer ?
#
loop_
_entity_poly.entity_id
_entity_poly.type
_entity_poly.pdbx_seq_one_letter_code
_entity_poly.pdbx_strand_id
1 'polypeptide(L)'
;MASLLLRAEAQNATDHDAAHLGRDDACVAGKLDLVDRGCATWRETTPRSHTPIWGALINITRDCNLDHTQSEPDASVNSFGLGSWLVGIQAAFQDFVSRFDADSGLSNAYRNRTVGEYISNWVEAWPTASNPGPIDWWMLGSEVFGEDLDHGAFLDLTEILMGDESYGFSDIPVQFRDAGSSAYAGRYTSLPLVLTPYNLLYRRDIFEQYNLSVPATWDDALDIADKYGRGALGPGQPDMGFCFESNPACGYAQAMIVYILASMVQLKGASDGAYFDPVTMDPLYTSPAMREALRIYGALRSHSVPDSTPCWAVYQMLASGRCLMLWTWSFNFKASVGARELLMRADVGRLP
;
A
#
# COMPACT_ATOMS: atom_id res chain seq x y z
N MET A 1 -0.23 -0.91 -1.44
CA MET A 1 -0.39 -1.06 0.03
C MET A 1 -0.36 0.34 0.63
N ALA A 2 -0.93 0.58 1.80
CA ALA A 2 -0.70 1.81 2.56
C ALA A 2 -0.34 1.46 3.99
N SER A 3 0.71 2.10 4.50
CA SER A 3 1.16 1.94 5.87
C SER A 3 1.53 3.29 6.46
N LEU A 4 1.48 3.35 7.79
CA LEU A 4 1.79 4.53 8.56
C LEU A 4 3.22 4.44 9.08
N LEU A 5 4.06 5.40 8.68
CA LEU A 5 5.39 5.62 9.22
C LEU A 5 5.34 6.75 10.25
N LEU A 6 6.17 6.67 11.30
CA LEU A 6 6.24 7.65 12.37
C LEU A 6 7.65 8.20 12.54
N ARG A 7 7.76 9.52 12.71
CA ARG A 7 9.03 10.25 12.83
C ARG A 7 9.82 9.86 14.09
N ALA A 8 11.13 9.66 13.94
CA ALA A 8 12.10 9.57 15.03
C ALA A 8 12.75 10.94 15.36
N GLU A 9 13.33 11.08 16.55
CA GLU A 9 13.95 12.32 17.04
C GLU A 9 15.23 12.71 16.28
N ALA A 10 15.58 14.00 16.34
CA ALA A 10 16.87 14.48 15.89
C ALA A 10 18.03 13.98 16.78
N GLN A 11 18.95 13.17 16.26
CA GLN A 11 20.24 12.86 16.90
C GLN A 11 21.23 14.01 16.64
N ASN A 12 21.85 14.52 17.71
CA ASN A 12 22.99 15.44 17.58
C ASN A 12 24.15 14.69 16.92
N ALA A 13 24.40 14.99 15.65
CA ALA A 13 25.47 14.39 14.86
C ALA A 13 26.85 14.92 15.32
N THR A 14 27.46 14.23 16.28
CA THR A 14 28.91 14.19 16.45
C THR A 14 29.32 12.75 16.77
N ASP A 15 29.57 11.96 15.72
CA ASP A 15 30.81 11.19 15.58
C ASP A 15 30.67 10.21 14.40
N HIS A 16 31.47 10.46 13.36
CA HIS A 16 31.75 9.50 12.30
C HIS A 16 32.69 8.43 12.87
N ASP A 17 32.27 7.17 12.89
CA ASP A 17 33.01 6.07 12.27
C ASP A 17 32.26 4.73 12.40
N ALA A 18 32.11 4.07 11.25
CA ALA A 18 31.55 2.75 11.12
C ALA A 18 32.52 1.69 11.67
N ALA A 19 32.27 1.20 12.88
CA ALA A 19 32.50 -0.17 13.33
C ALA A 19 32.37 -0.23 14.85
N HIS A 20 31.17 -0.51 15.38
CA HIS A 20 30.94 -1.32 16.59
C HIS A 20 29.45 -1.25 16.98
N LEU A 21 28.75 -2.37 16.79
CA LEU A 21 27.43 -2.66 17.38
C LEU A 21 27.56 -2.80 18.91
N GLY A 22 27.78 -1.70 19.63
CA GLY A 22 27.88 -1.78 21.08
C GLY A 22 28.21 -0.45 21.74
N ARG A 23 27.24 0.46 21.79
CA ARG A 23 27.04 1.44 22.89
C ARG A 23 25.83 2.36 22.72
N ASP A 24 25.23 2.44 21.54
CA ASP A 24 24.09 3.34 21.27
C ASP A 24 22.72 2.75 21.64
N ASP A 25 22.68 1.49 22.07
CA ASP A 25 21.49 0.83 22.61
C ASP A 25 21.00 1.49 23.91
N ALA A 26 21.79 2.31 24.60
CA ALA A 26 21.37 2.92 25.88
C ALA A 26 20.31 4.02 25.72
N CYS A 27 20.28 4.75 24.59
CA CYS A 27 19.26 5.76 24.34
C CYS A 27 17.98 5.11 23.81
N VAL A 28 18.09 4.10 22.94
CA VAL A 28 16.93 3.33 22.45
C VAL A 28 16.36 2.41 23.53
N ALA A 29 17.17 1.76 24.35
CA ALA A 29 16.70 0.97 25.49
C ALA A 29 16.19 1.87 26.63
N GLY A 30 16.80 3.03 26.87
CA GLY A 30 16.29 4.03 27.81
C GLY A 30 14.97 4.67 27.34
N LYS A 31 14.75 4.75 26.02
CA LYS A 31 13.52 5.20 25.37
C LYS A 31 12.49 4.10 25.18
N LEU A 32 12.88 2.83 25.01
CA LEU A 32 11.99 1.67 25.15
C LEU A 32 11.53 1.54 26.59
N ASP A 33 12.38 1.81 27.59
CA ASP A 33 11.98 1.95 29.00
C ASP A 33 11.12 3.22 29.22
N LEU A 34 11.10 4.19 28.30
CA LEU A 34 10.27 5.40 28.35
C LEU A 34 8.95 5.25 27.56
N VAL A 35 8.94 4.41 26.53
CA VAL A 35 7.74 3.88 25.86
C VAL A 35 7.11 2.83 26.76
N ASP A 36 7.87 1.98 27.44
CA ASP A 36 7.40 1.00 28.43
C ASP A 36 6.99 1.69 29.73
N ARG A 37 7.71 2.69 30.24
CA ARG A 37 7.23 3.51 31.37
C ARG A 37 6.12 4.46 30.94
N GLY A 38 6.13 4.97 29.72
CA GLY A 38 5.04 5.76 29.14
C GLY A 38 3.79 4.91 29.03
N CYS A 39 3.90 3.69 28.50
CA CYS A 39 2.86 2.68 28.44
C CYS A 39 2.50 2.11 29.81
N ALA A 40 3.43 1.96 30.77
CA ALA A 40 3.17 1.46 32.12
C ALA A 40 2.50 2.51 33.00
N THR A 41 3.00 3.75 32.97
CA THR A 41 2.35 4.90 33.61
C THR A 41 1.00 5.15 32.95
N TRP A 42 0.89 5.07 31.61
CA TRP A 42 -0.39 5.12 30.89
C TRP A 42 -1.34 3.98 31.29
N ARG A 43 -0.85 2.74 31.44
CA ARG A 43 -1.58 1.56 31.95
C ARG A 43 -2.05 1.74 33.40
N GLU A 44 -1.35 2.54 34.21
CA GLU A 44 -1.60 2.73 35.64
C GLU A 44 -2.45 3.98 35.95
N THR A 45 -2.27 5.09 35.23
CA THR A 45 -2.89 6.39 35.55
C THR A 45 -4.08 6.74 34.68
N THR A 46 -4.23 6.09 33.53
CA THR A 46 -5.40 6.26 32.68
C THR A 46 -6.36 5.11 33.01
N PRO A 47 -7.65 5.38 33.31
CA PRO A 47 -8.66 4.32 33.20
C PRO A 47 -8.45 3.63 31.85
N ARG A 48 -8.79 2.35 31.69
CA ARG A 48 -8.73 1.64 30.39
C ARG A 48 -9.69 2.24 29.34
N SER A 49 -9.68 3.55 29.11
CA SER A 49 -10.19 4.20 27.92
C SER A 49 -9.18 3.92 26.81
N HIS A 50 -9.34 2.76 26.17
CA HIS A 50 -9.25 2.51 24.73
C HIS A 50 -8.44 3.47 23.82
N THR A 51 -7.33 4.08 24.23
CA THR A 51 -6.51 4.88 23.30
C THR A 51 -5.84 3.88 22.35
N PRO A 52 -6.17 3.89 21.06
CA PRO A 52 -5.57 2.96 20.09
C PRO A 52 -4.06 3.22 19.99
N ILE A 53 -3.30 2.21 19.53
CA ILE A 53 -1.84 2.27 19.29
C ILE A 53 -1.38 3.60 18.66
N TRP A 54 -2.16 4.14 17.71
CA TRP A 54 -1.88 5.41 17.06
C TRP A 54 -1.86 6.62 18.02
N GLY A 55 -2.73 6.65 19.03
CA GLY A 55 -2.78 7.74 20.02
C GLY A 55 -1.72 7.64 21.09
N ALA A 56 -1.31 6.43 21.44
CA ALA A 56 -0.11 6.25 22.25
C ALA A 56 1.11 6.81 21.52
N LEU A 57 1.24 6.52 20.22
CA LEU A 57 2.34 6.98 19.39
C LEU A 57 2.35 8.51 19.22
N ILE A 58 1.20 9.15 18.98
CA ILE A 58 1.08 10.61 18.93
C ILE A 58 1.49 11.26 20.27
N ASN A 59 1.02 10.72 21.39
CA ASN A 59 1.38 11.24 22.71
C ASN A 59 2.88 11.07 23.01
N ILE A 60 3.49 9.95 22.62
CA ILE A 60 4.94 9.74 22.77
C ILE A 60 5.71 10.79 21.96
N THR A 61 5.35 10.99 20.69
CA THR A 61 5.97 12.00 19.81
C THR A 61 5.84 13.41 20.42
N ARG A 62 4.69 13.77 21.00
CA ARG A 62 4.45 15.06 21.66
C ARG A 62 5.21 15.22 22.99
N ASP A 63 5.06 14.26 23.90
CA ASP A 63 5.53 14.35 25.28
C ASP A 63 7.06 14.24 25.36
N CYS A 64 7.70 13.64 24.34
CA CYS A 64 9.15 13.67 24.16
C CYS A 64 9.69 15.04 23.70
N ASN A 65 8.85 16.08 23.62
CA ASN A 65 9.22 17.46 23.31
C ASN A 65 10.10 17.58 22.06
N LEU A 66 9.67 16.90 20.99
CA LEU A 66 10.18 17.15 19.65
C LEU A 66 9.88 18.62 19.34
N ASP A 67 10.93 19.42 19.18
CA ASP A 67 10.88 20.86 19.09
C ASP A 67 9.97 21.31 17.92
N HIS A 68 8.68 21.57 18.19
CA HIS A 68 7.71 22.12 17.22
C HIS A 68 8.04 23.58 16.83
N THR A 69 9.21 24.11 17.21
CA THR A 69 9.60 25.50 16.94
C THR A 69 9.98 25.78 15.49
N GLN A 70 10.05 24.75 14.63
CA GLN A 70 10.31 24.97 13.21
C GLN A 70 9.13 24.53 12.35
N SER A 71 8.26 25.51 12.09
CA SER A 71 7.22 25.54 11.06
C SER A 71 6.07 24.54 11.21
N GLU A 72 5.25 24.72 12.25
CA GLU A 72 3.93 24.08 12.32
C GLU A 72 2.79 25.00 11.82
N PRO A 73 1.84 24.44 11.06
CA PRO A 73 0.52 25.01 10.86
C PRO A 73 -0.34 24.84 12.12
N ASP A 74 -0.54 25.96 12.84
CA ASP A 74 -1.42 26.13 14.01
C ASP A 74 -1.07 25.29 15.25
N ALA A 75 -0.65 25.94 16.35
CA ALA A 75 -0.28 25.32 17.63
C ALA A 75 -1.46 24.63 18.38
N SER A 76 -2.58 24.42 17.68
CA SER A 76 -3.82 23.83 18.17
C SER A 76 -3.94 22.32 17.88
N VAL A 77 -2.98 21.74 17.14
CA VAL A 77 -2.98 20.31 16.75
C VAL A 77 -1.95 19.51 17.55
N ASN A 78 -2.25 18.23 17.81
CA ASN A 78 -1.36 17.29 18.49
C ASN A 78 -0.42 16.53 17.55
N SER A 79 -0.79 16.38 16.28
CA SER A 79 0.12 15.88 15.25
C SER A 79 -0.26 16.40 13.87
N PHE A 80 0.73 16.50 12.99
CA PHE A 80 0.54 16.82 11.58
C PHE A 80 1.06 15.71 10.67
N GLY A 81 0.21 15.23 9.76
CA GLY A 81 0.55 14.13 8.87
C GLY A 81 0.51 14.42 7.37
N LEU A 82 1.11 13.50 6.62
CA LEU A 82 1.00 13.44 5.17
C LEU A 82 0.15 12.25 4.73
N GLY A 83 -1.05 12.53 4.22
CA GLY A 83 -2.00 11.52 3.74
C GLY A 83 -1.61 10.89 2.40
N SER A 84 -2.21 9.74 2.10
CA SER A 84 -2.10 9.06 0.79
C SER A 84 -3.18 9.51 -0.18
N TRP A 85 -2.92 9.32 -1.48
CA TRP A 85 -3.85 9.57 -2.57
C TRP A 85 -4.78 8.39 -2.88
N LEU A 86 -4.57 7.23 -2.24
CA LEU A 86 -5.29 6.00 -2.56
C LEU A 86 -6.81 6.23 -2.55
N VAL A 87 -7.42 6.02 -3.72
CA VAL A 87 -8.82 6.30 -3.99
C VAL A 87 -9.72 5.54 -3.00
N GLY A 88 -10.61 6.27 -2.33
CA GLY A 88 -11.53 5.72 -1.33
C GLY A 88 -10.95 5.59 0.08
N ILE A 89 -9.63 5.61 0.26
CA ILE A 89 -9.01 5.63 1.60
C ILE A 89 -9.18 7.02 2.23
N GLN A 90 -9.09 8.10 1.47
CA GLN A 90 -9.15 9.46 2.02
C GLN A 90 -10.42 9.74 2.82
N ALA A 91 -11.60 9.37 2.30
CA ALA A 91 -12.86 9.58 3.01
C ALA A 91 -12.98 8.69 4.26
N ALA A 92 -12.56 7.42 4.16
CA ALA A 92 -12.55 6.51 5.30
C ALA A 92 -11.55 6.94 6.37
N PHE A 93 -10.40 7.49 5.96
CA PHE A 93 -9.37 8.01 6.84
C PHE A 93 -9.80 9.33 7.50
N GLN A 94 -10.45 10.24 6.76
CA GLN A 94 -11.09 11.44 7.30
C GLN A 94 -12.06 11.11 8.43
N ASP A 95 -12.93 10.15 8.17
CA ASP A 95 -13.93 9.68 9.11
C ASP A 95 -13.29 8.94 10.30
N PHE A 96 -12.22 8.18 10.08
CA PHE A 96 -11.42 7.57 11.14
C PHE A 96 -10.76 8.63 12.04
N VAL A 97 -10.04 9.60 11.48
CA VAL A 97 -9.36 10.66 12.24
C VAL A 97 -10.37 11.44 13.08
N SER A 98 -11.50 11.82 12.50
CA SER A 98 -12.57 12.54 13.23
C SER A 98 -13.08 11.76 14.46
N ARG A 99 -13.36 10.46 14.31
CA ARG A 99 -13.76 9.61 15.44
C ARG A 99 -12.64 9.44 16.46
N PHE A 100 -11.44 9.18 15.96
CA PHE A 100 -10.27 8.98 16.80
C PHE A 100 -9.99 10.21 17.67
N ASP A 101 -10.07 11.41 17.10
CA ASP A 101 -9.88 12.67 17.81
C ASP A 101 -10.95 12.84 18.91
N ALA A 102 -12.21 12.53 18.59
CA ALA A 102 -13.31 12.58 19.55
C ALA A 102 -13.12 11.58 20.71
N ASP A 103 -12.64 10.36 20.42
CA ASP A 103 -12.50 9.29 21.41
C ASP A 103 -11.21 9.43 22.26
N SER A 104 -10.13 9.94 21.67
CA SER A 104 -8.83 10.07 22.32
C SER A 104 -8.61 11.43 22.98
N GLY A 105 -9.38 12.45 22.58
CA GLY A 105 -9.14 13.84 22.96
C GLY A 105 -7.92 14.46 22.27
N LEU A 106 -7.36 13.79 21.26
CA LEU A 106 -6.29 14.31 20.41
C LEU A 106 -6.88 15.12 19.25
N SER A 107 -6.06 16.00 18.68
CA SER A 107 -6.37 16.80 17.49
C SER A 107 -5.35 16.46 16.41
N ASN A 108 -5.77 15.84 15.31
CA ASN A 108 -4.86 15.41 14.26
C ASN A 108 -5.14 16.14 12.96
N ALA A 109 -4.16 16.89 12.46
CA ALA A 109 -4.21 17.53 11.15
C ALA A 109 -3.39 16.75 10.13
N TYR A 110 -3.75 16.88 8.86
CA TYR A 110 -2.96 16.30 7.78
C TYR A 110 -3.27 16.96 6.44
N ARG A 111 -2.32 16.77 5.52
CA ARG A 111 -2.48 17.17 4.12
C ARG A 111 -2.66 15.95 3.23
N ASN A 112 -3.75 15.91 2.47
CA ASN A 112 -3.91 14.93 1.42
C ASN A 112 -3.06 15.30 0.20
N ARG A 113 -2.44 14.29 -0.41
CA ARG A 113 -1.73 14.44 -1.68
C ARG A 113 -2.64 14.15 -2.86
N THR A 114 -2.46 14.91 -3.92
CA THR A 114 -2.97 14.55 -5.25
C THR A 114 -2.20 13.36 -5.81
N VAL A 115 -2.77 12.70 -6.82
CA VAL A 115 -2.10 11.62 -7.56
C VAL A 115 -0.78 12.11 -8.15
N GLY A 116 -0.78 13.32 -8.72
CA GLY A 116 0.40 13.92 -9.33
C GLY A 116 1.53 14.19 -8.32
N GLU A 117 1.19 14.76 -7.15
CA GLU A 117 2.16 14.98 -6.07
C GLU A 117 2.75 13.66 -5.57
N TYR A 118 1.90 12.65 -5.34
CA TYR A 118 2.37 11.36 -4.82
C TYR A 118 3.27 10.61 -5.80
N ILE A 119 2.92 10.57 -7.09
CA ILE A 119 3.72 9.90 -8.12
C ILE A 119 5.04 10.65 -8.38
N SER A 120 5.01 11.98 -8.35
CA SER A 120 6.20 12.79 -8.63
C SER A 120 7.16 12.81 -7.46
N ASN A 121 6.63 12.83 -6.22
CA ASN A 121 7.39 12.85 -4.97
C ASN A 121 6.69 11.99 -3.92
N TRP A 122 7.15 10.74 -3.80
CA TRP A 122 6.67 9.78 -2.80
C TRP A 122 6.81 10.29 -1.36
N VAL A 123 7.80 11.14 -1.11
CA VAL A 123 7.95 11.99 0.07
C VAL A 123 8.48 13.34 -0.42
N GLU A 124 7.92 14.46 0.07
CA GLU A 124 8.33 15.79 -0.39
C GLU A 124 9.78 16.12 -0.03
N ALA A 125 10.18 15.69 1.16
CA ALA A 125 11.55 15.60 1.63
C ALA A 125 11.59 14.48 2.67
N TRP A 126 12.45 13.49 2.47
CA TRP A 126 12.62 12.45 3.47
C TRP A 126 13.17 13.04 4.76
N PRO A 127 12.57 12.72 5.92
CA PRO A 127 13.16 13.10 7.19
C PRO A 127 14.52 12.42 7.33
N THR A 128 15.40 13.02 8.11
CA THR A 128 16.66 12.41 8.54
C THR A 128 16.73 12.47 10.05
N ALA A 129 17.55 11.60 10.65
CA ALA A 129 17.87 11.72 12.07
C ALA A 129 18.49 13.08 12.44
N SER A 130 18.98 13.91 11.53
CA SER A 130 19.47 15.27 11.88
C SER A 130 18.47 16.40 11.57
N ASN A 131 17.50 16.11 10.72
CA ASN A 131 16.48 17.06 10.27
C ASN A 131 15.19 16.28 10.01
N PRO A 132 14.38 16.08 11.06
CA PRO A 132 13.24 15.17 10.99
C PRO A 132 12.01 15.83 10.34
N GLY A 133 12.09 17.12 9.97
CA GLY A 133 11.04 17.85 9.25
C GLY A 133 9.76 18.08 10.07
N PRO A 134 8.73 18.73 9.51
CA PRO A 134 7.51 19.13 10.25
C PRO A 134 6.38 18.09 10.23
N ILE A 135 6.61 16.90 9.66
CA ILE A 135 5.58 15.86 9.51
C ILE A 135 5.80 14.80 10.59
N ASP A 136 4.81 14.52 11.42
CA ASP A 136 4.91 13.51 12.48
C ASP A 136 4.66 12.09 11.96
N TRP A 137 3.82 11.97 10.94
CA TRP A 137 3.45 10.68 10.36
C TRP A 137 3.17 10.74 8.86
N TRP A 138 3.44 9.64 8.17
CA TRP A 138 3.25 9.52 6.73
C TRP A 138 2.43 8.28 6.40
N MET A 139 1.39 8.44 5.60
CA MET A 139 0.72 7.31 4.95
C MET A 139 1.33 7.08 3.57
N LEU A 140 2.25 6.11 3.48
CA LEU A 140 3.00 5.79 2.27
C LEU A 140 2.67 4.38 1.78
N GLY A 141 2.94 4.11 0.51
CA GLY A 141 2.95 2.76 0.00
C GLY A 141 4.25 2.02 0.33
N SER A 142 4.18 0.70 0.39
CA SER A 142 5.31 -0.17 0.75
C SER A 142 6.50 -0.07 -0.21
N GLU A 143 6.25 0.41 -1.42
CA GLU A 143 7.23 0.61 -2.48
C GLU A 143 8.37 1.58 -2.12
N VAL A 144 8.23 2.40 -1.08
CA VAL A 144 9.25 3.39 -0.69
C VAL A 144 9.95 3.11 0.63
N PHE A 145 9.64 2.00 1.26
CA PHE A 145 10.20 1.62 2.57
C PHE A 145 11.68 1.26 2.55
N GLY A 146 12.25 0.94 1.38
CA GLY A 146 13.70 0.77 1.27
C GLY A 146 14.48 2.05 1.60
N GLU A 147 13.91 3.23 1.31
CA GLU A 147 14.56 4.52 1.53
C GLU A 147 14.49 4.95 3.01
N ASP A 148 13.45 4.54 3.74
CA ASP A 148 13.33 4.74 5.20
C ASP A 148 14.56 4.19 5.95
N LEU A 149 15.00 2.98 5.60
CA LEU A 149 16.14 2.30 6.26
C LEU A 149 17.44 3.10 6.21
N ASP A 150 17.71 3.79 5.10
CA ASP A 150 18.93 4.60 4.94
C ASP A 150 18.87 5.92 5.70
N HIS A 151 17.65 6.41 5.97
CA HIS A 151 17.43 7.72 6.58
C HIS A 151 17.45 7.70 8.11
N GLY A 152 17.21 6.53 8.73
CA GLY A 152 17.22 6.35 10.18
C GLY A 152 16.23 7.26 10.91
N ALA A 153 15.18 7.70 10.20
CA ALA A 153 14.32 8.80 10.60
C ALA A 153 12.95 8.35 11.10
N PHE A 154 12.74 7.04 11.22
CA PHE A 154 11.47 6.45 11.61
C PHE A 154 11.63 5.55 12.82
N LEU A 155 10.56 5.48 13.63
CA LEU A 155 10.55 4.69 14.86
C LEU A 155 10.59 3.19 14.55
N ASP A 156 11.37 2.45 15.34
CA ASP A 156 11.23 1.00 15.42
C ASP A 156 9.95 0.67 16.19
N LEU A 157 8.97 0.09 15.51
CA LEU A 157 7.67 -0.26 16.05
C LEU A 157 7.60 -1.71 16.49
N THR A 158 8.69 -2.48 16.42
CA THR A 158 8.68 -3.94 16.57
C THR A 158 8.05 -4.39 17.88
N GLU A 159 8.53 -3.88 19.02
CA GLU A 159 8.01 -4.27 20.33
C GLU A 159 6.55 -3.87 20.51
N ILE A 160 6.16 -2.70 19.99
CA ILE A 160 4.78 -2.20 20.10
C ILE A 160 3.84 -3.08 19.27
N LEU A 161 4.19 -3.38 18.03
CA LEU A 161 3.37 -4.20 17.13
C LEU A 161 3.26 -5.64 17.60
N MET A 162 4.34 -6.18 18.17
CA MET A 162 4.35 -7.55 18.69
C MET A 162 3.67 -7.67 20.06
N GLY A 163 3.70 -6.60 20.88
CA GLY A 163 3.17 -6.59 22.23
C GLY A 163 1.72 -6.10 22.37
N ASP A 164 1.20 -5.34 21.41
CA ASP A 164 -0.16 -4.80 21.44
C ASP A 164 -1.16 -5.74 20.73
N GLU A 165 -1.84 -6.57 21.51
CA GLU A 165 -2.88 -7.46 21.03
C GLU A 165 -4.08 -6.72 20.39
N SER A 166 -4.31 -5.44 20.72
CA SER A 166 -5.46 -4.69 20.20
C SER A 166 -5.37 -4.40 18.71
N TYR A 167 -4.15 -4.37 18.17
CA TYR A 167 -3.93 -4.22 16.73
C TYR A 167 -3.99 -5.56 15.99
N GLY A 168 -3.79 -6.69 16.68
CA GLY A 168 -3.85 -8.02 16.08
C GLY A 168 -2.76 -8.24 15.01
N PHE A 169 -1.54 -7.74 15.22
CA PHE A 169 -0.47 -7.79 14.22
C PHE A 169 -0.14 -9.21 13.74
N SER A 170 -0.23 -10.19 14.64
CA SER A 170 -0.05 -11.61 14.32
C SER A 170 -1.12 -12.20 13.41
N ASP A 171 -2.28 -11.54 13.31
CA ASP A 171 -3.41 -11.99 12.48
C ASP A 171 -3.24 -11.58 11.01
N ILE A 172 -2.30 -10.67 10.73
CA ILE A 172 -1.92 -10.29 9.37
C ILE A 172 -1.03 -11.41 8.80
N PRO A 173 -1.38 -12.03 7.64
CA PRO A 173 -0.52 -13.03 7.01
C PRO A 173 0.90 -12.51 6.82
N VAL A 174 1.90 -13.34 7.16
CA VAL A 174 3.32 -12.95 7.22
C VAL A 174 3.78 -12.19 5.97
N GLN A 175 3.40 -12.65 4.78
CA GLN A 175 3.81 -12.00 3.53
C GLN A 175 3.29 -10.56 3.40
N PHE A 176 2.08 -10.30 3.90
CA PHE A 176 1.49 -8.96 3.88
C PHE A 176 2.00 -8.11 5.04
N ARG A 177 2.16 -8.73 6.21
CA ARG A 177 2.74 -8.07 7.37
C ARG A 177 4.13 -7.55 7.04
N ASP A 178 4.99 -8.42 6.52
CA ASP A 178 6.38 -8.08 6.26
C ASP A 178 6.50 -7.01 5.15
N ALA A 179 5.74 -7.15 4.05
CA ALA A 179 5.71 -6.15 2.98
C ALA A 179 5.11 -4.81 3.43
N GLY A 180 4.08 -4.84 4.28
CA GLY A 180 3.39 -3.66 4.77
C GLY A 180 4.05 -2.95 5.94
N SER A 181 4.99 -3.59 6.62
CA SER A 181 5.63 -3.06 7.82
C SER A 181 7.07 -2.61 7.62
N SER A 182 7.55 -2.53 6.37
CA SER A 182 8.97 -2.26 6.08
C SER A 182 9.87 -3.29 6.79
N ALA A 183 9.48 -4.58 6.75
CA ALA A 183 10.20 -5.58 7.53
C ALA A 183 11.63 -5.74 7.00
N TYR A 184 12.61 -5.37 7.82
CA TYR A 184 14.01 -5.52 7.49
C TYR A 184 14.80 -5.96 8.72
N ALA A 185 15.60 -7.03 8.56
CA ALA A 185 16.42 -7.59 9.63
C ALA A 185 15.65 -7.86 10.95
N GLY A 186 14.37 -8.21 10.86
CA GLY A 186 13.50 -8.48 12.02
C GLY A 186 12.89 -7.23 12.67
N ARG A 187 13.09 -6.04 12.09
CA ARG A 187 12.48 -4.78 12.54
C ARG A 187 11.30 -4.39 11.68
N TYR A 188 10.32 -3.75 12.30
CA TYR A 188 9.15 -3.18 11.63
C TYR A 188 9.09 -1.67 11.92
N THR A 189 9.09 -0.83 10.88
CA THR A 189 9.07 0.64 11.04
C THR A 189 7.72 1.27 10.67
N SER A 190 6.78 0.48 10.12
CA SER A 190 5.46 0.98 9.73
C SER A 190 4.30 0.10 10.17
N LEU A 191 3.12 0.73 10.34
CA LEU A 191 1.85 0.09 10.66
C LEU A 191 1.05 -0.19 9.37
N PRO A 192 0.82 -1.46 8.97
CA PRO A 192 0.00 -1.79 7.80
C PRO A 192 -1.46 -1.34 7.97
N LEU A 193 -1.93 -0.42 7.14
CA LEU A 193 -3.31 0.07 7.23
C LEU A 193 -4.22 -0.57 6.19
N VAL A 194 -3.77 -0.60 4.93
CA VAL A 194 -4.60 -1.09 3.82
C VAL A 194 -3.78 -1.94 2.87
N LEU A 195 -4.24 -3.16 2.65
CA LEU A 195 -3.74 -4.05 1.63
C LEU A 195 -4.66 -4.01 0.40
N THR A 196 -4.06 -3.71 -0.75
CA THR A 196 -4.73 -3.73 -2.05
C THR A 196 -4.00 -4.72 -2.95
N PRO A 197 -4.31 -6.03 -2.90
CA PRO A 197 -3.67 -6.97 -3.80
C PRO A 197 -4.10 -6.72 -5.25
N TYR A 198 -3.20 -6.99 -6.18
CA TYR A 198 -3.48 -6.97 -7.61
C TYR A 198 -3.98 -8.37 -8.01
N ASN A 199 -5.19 -8.46 -8.55
CA ASN A 199 -5.89 -9.71 -8.77
C ASN A 199 -6.55 -9.76 -10.13
N LEU A 200 -6.82 -10.98 -10.59
CA LEU A 200 -7.72 -11.24 -11.70
C LEU A 200 -9.17 -11.10 -11.23
N LEU A 201 -9.89 -10.12 -11.79
CA LEU A 201 -11.34 -10.04 -11.74
C LEU A 201 -11.90 -10.55 -13.07
N TYR A 202 -13.05 -11.21 -13.07
CA TYR A 202 -13.64 -11.77 -14.29
C TYR A 202 -15.17 -11.73 -14.26
N ARG A 203 -15.78 -11.78 -15.45
CA ARG A 203 -17.24 -11.84 -15.61
C ARG A 203 -17.77 -13.24 -15.36
N ARG A 204 -18.14 -13.52 -14.10
CA ARG A 204 -18.64 -14.83 -13.67
C ARG A 204 -19.83 -15.32 -14.50
N ASP A 205 -20.76 -14.43 -14.84
CA ASP A 205 -21.92 -14.75 -15.66
C ASP A 205 -21.56 -15.24 -17.08
N ILE A 206 -20.51 -14.67 -17.69
CA ILE A 206 -20.03 -15.13 -18.99
C ILE A 206 -19.25 -16.44 -18.84
N PHE A 207 -18.44 -16.58 -17.79
CA PHE A 207 -17.73 -17.82 -17.52
C PHE A 207 -18.70 -18.98 -17.31
N GLU A 208 -19.79 -18.77 -16.57
CA GLU A 208 -20.86 -19.75 -16.39
C GLU A 208 -21.58 -20.05 -17.72
N GLN A 209 -21.97 -19.01 -18.48
CA GLN A 209 -22.67 -19.17 -19.76
C GLN A 209 -21.88 -20.01 -20.78
N TYR A 210 -20.56 -19.82 -20.85
CA TYR A 210 -19.68 -20.50 -21.80
C TYR A 210 -18.93 -21.70 -21.20
N ASN A 211 -19.26 -22.08 -19.96
CA ASN A 211 -18.64 -23.18 -19.22
C ASN A 211 -17.09 -23.06 -19.18
N LEU A 212 -16.60 -21.86 -18.89
CA LEU A 212 -15.18 -21.53 -18.75
C LEU A 212 -14.72 -21.77 -17.32
N SER A 213 -13.53 -22.36 -17.18
CA SER A 213 -12.83 -22.40 -15.90
C SER A 213 -12.07 -21.10 -15.69
N VAL A 214 -11.94 -20.67 -14.42
CA VAL A 214 -11.05 -19.54 -14.06
C VAL A 214 -9.62 -19.92 -14.45
N PRO A 215 -8.88 -19.07 -15.20
CA PRO A 215 -7.54 -19.42 -15.65
C PRO A 215 -6.61 -19.61 -14.45
N ALA A 216 -5.86 -20.71 -14.45
CA ALA A 216 -4.88 -21.01 -13.41
C ALA A 216 -3.46 -20.62 -13.84
N THR A 217 -3.25 -20.44 -15.15
CA THR A 217 -1.98 -20.05 -15.76
C THR A 217 -2.14 -18.84 -16.67
N TRP A 218 -1.02 -18.20 -17.02
CA TRP A 218 -1.01 -17.12 -18.01
C TRP A 218 -1.42 -17.59 -19.40
N ASP A 219 -1.07 -18.82 -19.78
CA ASP A 219 -1.47 -19.39 -21.06
C ASP A 219 -2.99 -19.67 -21.09
N ASP A 220 -3.60 -20.13 -20.00
CA ASP A 220 -5.07 -20.23 -19.90
C ASP A 220 -5.75 -18.87 -20.11
N ALA A 221 -5.19 -17.82 -19.49
CA ALA A 221 -5.71 -16.46 -19.62
C ALA A 221 -5.59 -15.94 -21.07
N LEU A 222 -4.47 -16.25 -21.74
CA LEU A 222 -4.26 -15.93 -23.15
C LEU A 222 -5.24 -16.68 -24.04
N ASP A 223 -5.41 -17.99 -23.86
CA ASP A 223 -6.33 -18.82 -24.65
C ASP A 223 -7.77 -18.32 -24.55
N ILE A 224 -8.22 -17.96 -23.33
CA ILE A 224 -9.54 -17.37 -23.13
C ILE A 224 -9.61 -16.00 -23.83
N ALA A 225 -8.60 -15.14 -23.68
CA ALA A 225 -8.59 -13.81 -24.26
C ALA A 225 -8.57 -13.83 -25.81
N ASP A 226 -7.88 -14.81 -26.40
CA ASP A 226 -7.81 -15.03 -27.84
C ASP A 226 -9.14 -15.50 -28.41
N LYS A 227 -9.80 -16.42 -27.72
CA LYS A 227 -11.06 -17.01 -28.17
C LYS A 227 -12.27 -16.10 -27.98
N TYR A 228 -12.31 -15.35 -26.89
CA TYR A 228 -13.50 -14.59 -26.46
C TYR A 228 -13.31 -13.06 -26.49
N GLY A 229 -12.12 -12.57 -26.82
CA GLY A 229 -11.88 -11.14 -27.04
C GLY A 229 -12.28 -10.67 -28.45
N ARG A 230 -11.92 -9.42 -28.78
CA ARG A 230 -12.14 -8.79 -30.10
C ARG A 230 -13.59 -8.87 -30.59
N GLY A 231 -14.54 -8.76 -29.66
CA GLY A 231 -15.98 -8.82 -29.94
C GLY A 231 -16.52 -10.20 -30.30
N ALA A 232 -15.77 -11.29 -30.10
CA ALA A 232 -16.19 -12.64 -30.44
C ALA A 232 -17.50 -13.10 -29.73
N LEU A 233 -17.83 -12.48 -28.60
CA LEU A 233 -19.06 -12.73 -27.83
C LEU A 233 -20.30 -12.03 -28.41
N GLY A 234 -20.12 -11.14 -29.38
CA GLY A 234 -21.19 -10.39 -30.03
C GLY A 234 -21.55 -9.06 -29.35
N PRO A 235 -22.56 -8.33 -29.88
CA PRO A 235 -22.94 -7.02 -29.38
C PRO A 235 -23.43 -7.05 -27.93
N GLY A 236 -23.08 -6.02 -27.14
CA GLY A 236 -23.46 -5.91 -25.73
C GLY A 236 -22.71 -6.83 -24.76
N GLN A 237 -21.76 -7.62 -25.28
CA GLN A 237 -20.83 -8.42 -24.50
C GLN A 237 -19.43 -7.77 -24.49
N PRO A 238 -18.51 -8.21 -23.60
CA PRO A 238 -17.14 -7.73 -23.61
C PRO A 238 -16.49 -7.80 -24.98
N ASP A 239 -15.94 -6.67 -25.41
CA ASP A 239 -15.17 -6.55 -26.64
C ASP A 239 -13.69 -6.88 -26.42
N MET A 240 -13.21 -6.82 -25.17
CA MET A 240 -11.84 -7.16 -24.78
C MET A 240 -11.78 -8.42 -23.94
N GLY A 241 -10.85 -9.32 -24.30
CA GLY A 241 -10.65 -10.59 -23.61
C GLY A 241 -9.90 -10.45 -22.29
N PHE A 242 -8.90 -9.56 -22.24
CA PHE A 242 -8.09 -9.33 -21.05
C PHE A 242 -7.67 -7.86 -20.96
N CYS A 243 -7.95 -7.21 -19.82
CA CYS A 243 -7.64 -5.81 -19.60
C CYS A 243 -6.70 -5.65 -18.41
N PHE A 244 -5.80 -4.68 -18.52
CA PHE A 244 -4.96 -4.17 -17.45
C PHE A 244 -4.46 -2.78 -17.86
N GLU A 245 -3.87 -2.04 -16.93
CA GLU A 245 -3.30 -0.72 -17.24
C GLU A 245 -2.00 -0.87 -18.06
N SER A 246 -2.15 -0.97 -19.37
CA SER A 246 -1.05 -1.19 -20.32
C SER A 246 -0.38 0.09 -20.81
N ASN A 247 -0.95 1.26 -20.47
CA ASN A 247 -0.44 2.57 -20.89
C ASN A 247 0.85 2.90 -20.14
N PRO A 248 2.01 3.01 -20.83
CA PRO A 248 3.29 3.27 -20.17
C PRO A 248 3.36 4.65 -19.51
N ALA A 249 2.58 5.63 -19.97
CA ALA A 249 2.54 6.97 -19.38
C ALA A 249 1.90 7.00 -17.99
N CYS A 250 1.18 5.94 -17.62
CA CYS A 250 0.48 5.87 -16.36
C CYS A 250 1.29 5.27 -15.21
N GLY A 251 2.48 4.74 -15.51
CA GLY A 251 3.38 4.23 -14.47
C GLY A 251 2.87 2.97 -13.75
N TYR A 252 1.98 2.18 -14.35
CA TYR A 252 1.58 0.86 -13.83
C TYR A 252 1.72 -0.28 -14.84
N ALA A 253 1.99 0.04 -16.11
CA ALA A 253 2.27 -0.96 -17.15
C ALA A 253 3.43 -1.88 -16.75
N GLN A 254 4.46 -1.33 -16.09
CA GLN A 254 5.58 -2.11 -15.58
C GLN A 254 5.20 -3.04 -14.43
N ALA A 255 4.20 -2.68 -13.60
CA ALA A 255 3.77 -3.54 -12.49
C ALA A 255 3.25 -4.88 -13.03
N MET A 256 2.52 -4.88 -14.14
CA MET A 256 2.05 -6.12 -14.79
C MET A 256 3.20 -7.07 -15.16
N ILE A 257 4.29 -6.54 -15.73
CA ILE A 257 5.48 -7.32 -16.08
C ILE A 257 6.07 -7.98 -14.82
N VAL A 258 6.14 -7.22 -13.71
CA VAL A 258 6.63 -7.75 -12.43
C VAL A 258 5.75 -8.87 -11.91
N TYR A 259 4.43 -8.73 -11.94
CA TYR A 259 3.54 -9.78 -11.46
C TYR A 259 3.67 -11.06 -12.30
N ILE A 260 3.78 -10.93 -13.62
CA ILE A 260 4.03 -12.07 -14.50
C ILE A 260 5.38 -12.73 -14.15
N LEU A 261 6.45 -11.95 -14.03
CA LEU A 261 7.77 -12.46 -13.70
C LEU A 261 7.81 -13.13 -12.31
N ALA A 262 7.27 -12.45 -11.30
CA ALA A 262 7.21 -12.93 -9.92
C ALA A 262 6.52 -14.30 -9.83
N SER A 263 5.45 -14.52 -10.61
CA SER A 263 4.77 -15.83 -10.65
C SER A 263 5.65 -16.98 -11.16
N MET A 264 6.75 -16.68 -11.86
CA MET A 264 7.71 -17.67 -12.38
C MET A 264 8.93 -17.85 -11.49
N VAL A 265 9.39 -16.78 -10.82
CA VAL A 265 10.68 -16.78 -10.11
C VAL A 265 10.55 -16.80 -8.59
N GLN A 266 9.42 -16.36 -8.03
CA GLN A 266 9.19 -16.30 -6.58
C GLN A 266 8.44 -17.52 -6.04
N LEU A 267 8.90 -18.72 -6.40
CA LEU A 267 8.21 -19.97 -6.05
C LEU A 267 8.21 -20.28 -4.55
N LYS A 268 9.18 -19.73 -3.79
CA LYS A 268 9.25 -19.85 -2.32
C LYS A 268 8.80 -18.57 -1.61
N GLY A 269 8.27 -17.60 -2.35
CA GLY A 269 7.81 -16.32 -1.84
C GLY A 269 8.71 -15.15 -2.25
N ALA A 270 8.35 -13.96 -1.77
CA ALA A 270 8.95 -12.70 -2.22
C ALA A 270 10.47 -12.59 -1.98
N SER A 271 11.00 -13.36 -1.03
CA SER A 271 12.43 -13.39 -0.70
C SER A 271 13.31 -14.01 -1.78
N ASP A 272 12.77 -14.70 -2.78
CA ASP A 272 13.54 -15.21 -3.91
C ASP A 272 14.05 -14.08 -4.84
N GLY A 273 13.55 -12.85 -4.67
CA GLY A 273 13.84 -11.73 -5.56
C GLY A 273 13.06 -11.81 -6.88
N ALA A 274 13.01 -10.68 -7.60
CA ALA A 274 12.35 -10.59 -8.92
C ALA A 274 13.22 -9.82 -9.92
N TYR A 275 13.84 -8.72 -9.48
CA TYR A 275 14.74 -7.91 -10.29
C TYR A 275 16.21 -8.24 -10.09
N PHE A 276 16.58 -8.57 -8.85
CA PHE A 276 17.94 -8.87 -8.43
C PHE A 276 17.93 -10.12 -7.57
N ASP A 277 19.01 -10.88 -7.65
CA ASP A 277 19.27 -11.96 -6.71
C ASP A 277 19.50 -11.35 -5.32
N PRO A 278 18.79 -11.80 -4.27
CA PRO A 278 18.79 -11.16 -2.96
C PRO A 278 20.12 -11.32 -2.21
N VAL A 279 21.03 -12.17 -2.68
CA VAL A 279 22.33 -12.43 -2.04
C VAL A 279 23.46 -11.73 -2.79
N THR A 280 23.47 -11.85 -4.10
CA THR A 280 24.57 -11.36 -4.97
C THR A 280 24.28 -9.98 -5.56
N MET A 281 23.02 -9.55 -5.55
CA MET A 281 22.53 -8.37 -6.27
C MET A 281 22.71 -8.46 -7.80
N ASP A 282 22.97 -9.66 -8.32
CA ASP A 282 23.06 -9.89 -9.76
C ASP A 282 21.69 -9.63 -10.41
N PRO A 283 21.65 -9.00 -11.60
CA PRO A 283 20.40 -8.70 -12.27
C PRO A 283 19.69 -9.98 -12.74
N LEU A 284 18.45 -10.18 -12.31
CA LEU A 284 17.56 -11.26 -12.76
C LEU A 284 16.78 -10.91 -14.03
N TYR A 285 16.76 -9.63 -14.43
CA TYR A 285 16.06 -9.17 -15.63
C TYR A 285 16.70 -9.64 -16.95
N THR A 286 17.89 -10.23 -16.94
CA THR A 286 18.51 -10.85 -18.13
C THR A 286 18.20 -12.36 -18.26
N SER A 287 17.37 -12.90 -17.37
CA SER A 287 17.05 -14.33 -17.31
C SER A 287 16.09 -14.79 -18.44
N PRO A 288 16.03 -16.11 -18.73
CA PRO A 288 14.96 -16.69 -19.54
C PRO A 288 13.56 -16.37 -19.01
N ALA A 289 13.38 -16.25 -17.70
CA ALA A 289 12.10 -15.91 -17.09
C ALA A 289 11.63 -14.49 -17.48
N MET A 290 12.53 -13.51 -17.51
CA MET A 290 12.17 -12.17 -17.99
C MET A 290 11.79 -12.17 -19.48
N ARG A 291 12.48 -12.95 -20.31
CA ARG A 291 12.11 -13.10 -21.73
C ARG A 291 10.70 -13.68 -21.88
N GLU A 292 10.35 -14.67 -21.07
CA GLU A 292 9.02 -15.25 -21.08
C GLU A 292 7.95 -14.30 -20.52
N ALA A 293 8.26 -13.57 -19.45
CA ALA A 293 7.38 -12.54 -18.92
C ALA A 293 7.08 -11.43 -19.94
N LEU A 294 8.08 -11.00 -20.72
CA LEU A 294 7.90 -10.04 -21.81
C LEU A 294 7.05 -10.61 -22.96
N ARG A 295 7.19 -11.90 -23.30
CA ARG A 295 6.34 -12.58 -24.29
C ARG A 295 4.88 -12.55 -23.84
N ILE A 296 4.59 -12.98 -22.62
CA ILE A 296 3.24 -13.01 -22.05
C ILE A 296 2.67 -11.61 -21.94
N TYR A 297 3.44 -10.64 -21.43
CA TYR A 297 3.02 -9.24 -21.35
C TYR A 297 2.64 -8.69 -22.73
N GLY A 298 3.48 -8.90 -23.74
CA GLY A 298 3.22 -8.46 -25.11
C GLY A 298 1.96 -9.10 -25.70
N ALA A 299 1.76 -10.40 -25.46
CA ALA A 299 0.57 -11.12 -25.90
C ALA A 299 -0.70 -10.60 -25.21
N LEU A 300 -0.71 -10.50 -23.87
CA LEU A 300 -1.85 -9.96 -23.11
C LEU A 300 -2.15 -8.51 -23.49
N ARG A 301 -1.13 -7.69 -23.72
CA ARG A 301 -1.30 -6.30 -24.16
C ARG A 301 -2.07 -6.20 -25.48
N SER A 302 -1.93 -7.17 -26.37
CA SER A 302 -2.68 -7.20 -27.64
C SER A 302 -4.19 -7.44 -27.45
N HIS A 303 -4.61 -7.94 -26.28
CA HIS A 303 -6.02 -8.10 -25.89
C HIS A 303 -6.57 -6.94 -25.07
N SER A 304 -5.70 -5.98 -24.74
CA SER A 304 -5.96 -4.92 -23.78
C SER A 304 -6.25 -3.58 -24.45
N VAL A 305 -6.18 -2.52 -23.65
CA VAL A 305 -6.46 -1.15 -24.07
C VAL A 305 -5.28 -0.54 -24.85
N PRO A 306 -5.53 0.37 -25.82
CA PRO A 306 -4.46 1.11 -26.49
C PRO A 306 -3.82 2.15 -25.56
N ASP A 307 -2.59 2.59 -25.87
CA ASP A 307 -1.83 3.59 -25.10
C ASP A 307 -2.52 4.95 -25.00
N SER A 308 -3.46 5.26 -25.89
CA SER A 308 -4.27 6.48 -25.81
C SER A 308 -5.34 6.43 -24.71
N THR A 309 -5.53 5.29 -24.06
CA THR A 309 -6.54 5.11 -23.02
C THR A 309 -6.11 5.85 -21.75
N PRO A 310 -6.97 6.71 -21.18
CA PRO A 310 -6.67 7.35 -19.90
C PRO A 310 -6.43 6.31 -18.80
N CYS A 311 -5.44 6.55 -17.94
CA CYS A 311 -4.99 5.64 -16.87
C CYS A 311 -6.16 5.08 -16.04
N TRP A 312 -7.12 5.93 -15.71
CA TRP A 312 -8.25 5.56 -14.88
C TRP A 312 -9.34 4.75 -15.61
N ALA A 313 -9.38 4.76 -16.94
CA ALA A 313 -10.51 4.24 -17.70
C ALA A 313 -10.58 2.71 -17.67
N VAL A 314 -9.44 2.02 -17.62
CA VAL A 314 -9.39 0.55 -17.62
C VAL A 314 -10.07 -0.06 -16.39
N TYR A 315 -10.02 0.64 -15.27
CA TYR A 315 -10.62 0.27 -13.99
C TYR A 315 -12.16 0.13 -14.05
N GLN A 316 -12.81 0.80 -15.00
CA GLN A 316 -14.26 0.75 -15.19
C GLN A 316 -14.69 -0.27 -16.25
N MET A 317 -13.75 -0.91 -16.96
CA MET A 317 -14.08 -1.73 -18.14
C MET A 317 -14.75 -3.06 -17.79
N LEU A 318 -14.46 -3.63 -16.61
CA LEU A 318 -15.20 -4.80 -16.12
C LEU A 318 -16.65 -4.42 -15.77
N ALA A 319 -16.84 -3.31 -15.04
CA ALA A 319 -18.14 -2.82 -14.57
C ALA A 319 -19.07 -2.39 -15.72
N SER A 320 -18.51 -1.73 -16.74
CA SER A 320 -19.21 -1.33 -17.97
C SER A 320 -19.45 -2.49 -18.95
N GLY A 321 -18.98 -3.69 -18.62
CA GLY A 321 -19.19 -4.89 -19.43
C GLY A 321 -18.32 -4.98 -20.68
N ARG A 322 -17.30 -4.13 -20.82
CA ARG A 322 -16.36 -4.14 -21.95
C ARG A 322 -15.22 -5.15 -21.82
N CYS A 323 -14.88 -5.50 -20.59
CA CYS A 323 -13.79 -6.44 -20.32
C CYS A 323 -14.30 -7.78 -19.77
N LEU A 324 -13.78 -8.89 -20.32
CA LEU A 324 -14.08 -10.24 -19.85
C LEU A 324 -13.28 -10.58 -18.57
N MET A 325 -11.98 -10.28 -18.59
CA MET A 325 -11.05 -10.49 -17.48
C MET A 325 -10.23 -9.21 -17.26
N LEU A 326 -10.22 -8.68 -16.04
CA LEU A 326 -9.50 -7.47 -15.68
C LEU A 326 -8.48 -7.80 -14.59
N TRP A 327 -7.20 -7.64 -14.88
CA TRP A 327 -6.13 -7.72 -13.88
C TRP A 327 -5.89 -6.34 -13.28
N THR A 328 -6.20 -6.19 -11.99
CA THR A 328 -6.32 -4.87 -11.35
C THR A 328 -6.26 -4.92 -9.83
N TRP A 329 -6.22 -3.76 -9.18
CA TRP A 329 -6.28 -3.62 -7.73
C TRP A 329 -7.63 -4.08 -7.16
N SER A 330 -7.61 -4.73 -6.01
CA SER A 330 -8.81 -5.24 -5.33
C SER A 330 -9.91 -4.22 -5.06
N PHE A 331 -9.59 -2.92 -4.92
CA PHE A 331 -10.59 -1.87 -4.71
C PHE A 331 -11.58 -1.75 -5.89
N ASN A 332 -11.17 -2.18 -7.09
CA ASN A 332 -12.03 -2.20 -8.28
C ASN A 332 -13.18 -3.19 -8.16
N PHE A 333 -13.04 -4.22 -7.32
CA PHE A 333 -14.11 -5.19 -7.09
C PHE A 333 -15.38 -4.48 -6.58
N LYS A 334 -15.27 -3.63 -5.54
CA LYS A 334 -16.43 -2.92 -5.00
C LYS A 334 -17.04 -1.92 -5.98
N ALA A 335 -16.22 -1.25 -6.79
CA ALA A 335 -16.70 -0.36 -7.86
C ALA A 335 -17.53 -1.12 -8.91
N SER A 336 -17.10 -2.34 -9.27
CA SER A 336 -17.82 -3.18 -10.23
C SER A 336 -19.13 -3.79 -9.70
N VAL A 337 -19.21 -4.03 -8.39
CA VAL A 337 -20.44 -4.51 -7.73
C VAL A 337 -21.45 -3.37 -7.55
N GLY A 338 -21.00 -2.19 -7.09
CA GLY A 338 -21.86 -1.02 -6.87
C GLY A 338 -22.48 -0.46 -8.15
N ALA A 339 -21.77 -0.54 -9.28
CA ALA A 339 -22.32 -0.18 -10.59
C ALA A 339 -23.57 -1.00 -10.96
N ARG A 340 -23.65 -2.27 -10.52
CA ARG A 340 -24.79 -3.15 -10.79
C ARG A 340 -26.01 -2.81 -9.91
N GLU A 341 -25.80 -2.37 -8.66
CA GLU A 341 -26.88 -1.87 -7.80
C GLU A 341 -27.41 -0.51 -8.26
N LEU A 342 -26.54 0.39 -8.76
CA LEU A 342 -26.95 1.67 -9.35
C LEU A 342 -27.66 1.50 -10.70
N LEU A 343 -27.21 0.55 -11.54
CA LEU A 343 -27.90 0.20 -12.79
C LEU A 343 -29.25 -0.50 -12.54
N MET A 344 -29.40 -1.31 -11.48
CA MET A 344 -30.70 -1.85 -11.09
C MET A 344 -31.63 -0.82 -10.42
N ARG A 345 -31.08 0.24 -9.80
CA ARG A 345 -31.89 1.35 -9.26
C ARG A 345 -32.33 2.37 -10.31
N ALA A 346 -31.68 2.41 -11.47
CA ALA A 346 -32.06 3.30 -12.57
C ALA A 346 -33.27 2.79 -13.39
N ASP A 347 -33.70 1.53 -13.19
CA ASP A 347 -34.75 0.89 -14.00
C ASP A 347 -36.01 0.49 -13.20
N VAL A 348 -36.32 1.22 -12.11
CA VAL A 348 -37.66 1.19 -11.51
C VAL A 348 -38.52 2.29 -12.16
N GLY A 349 -38.59 2.26 -13.49
CA GLY A 349 -39.60 2.94 -14.27
C GLY A 349 -40.82 2.05 -14.37
N ARG A 350 -41.87 2.36 -13.59
CA ARG A 350 -43.22 1.82 -13.77
C ARG A 350 -43.62 1.81 -15.25
N LEU A 351 -44.38 0.79 -15.64
CA LEU A 351 -45.69 0.83 -16.31
C LEU A 351 -45.89 -0.46 -17.14
N PRO A 352 -47.14 -0.91 -17.40
CA PRO A 352 -48.29 -1.18 -16.54
C PRO A 352 -48.37 -2.64 -16.09
#